data_AF-A0A2K6SPC8-F1
#
_entry.id   AF-A0A2K6SPC8-F1
#
_cell.length_a   1.000
_cell.length_b   1.000
_cell.length_c   1.000
_cell.angle_alpha   90.00
_cell.angle_beta   90.00
_cell.angle_gamma   90.00
#
_symmetry.space_group_name_H-M   'P 1'
#
loop_
_entity.id
_entity.type
_entity.pdbx_description
1 polymer ?
#
loop_
_entity_poly.entity_id
_entity_poly.type
_entity_poly.pdbx_seq_one_letter_code
_entity_poly.pdbx_strand_id
1 'polypeptide(L)'
;MRGLRWQYTRLPSQAEDTLSGEECKEEEEEEEAAAATASAAALEDPMVPQLTEASQVLSASEIRQLSCHLPPRVTGHPWSLVFCTSRDGFSLQSLYRRMEDCSGPVLLALRDQDRQIFGAFSSSALRLSKGFYGTGETFLFSFSPQLKVFKWTGSNSFFVKGDLDSLMMGSGSGQFGLWLDGDLFHGRSYPCATFNNEVLARQEQFHIQELEAWLLS
;
A
#
# COMPACT_ATOMS: atom_id res chain seq x y z
N MET A 1 -68.82 -9.43 -21.03
CA MET A 1 -69.37 -10.75 -21.41
C MET A 1 -68.22 -11.70 -21.75
N ARG A 2 -68.51 -13.01 -21.86
CA ARG A 2 -67.76 -14.12 -22.49
C ARG A 2 -66.68 -13.65 -23.50
N GLY A 3 -65.43 -14.12 -23.44
CA GLY A 3 -64.94 -15.32 -24.15
C GLY A 3 -64.21 -14.91 -25.46
N LEU A 4 -63.37 -15.70 -26.15
CA LEU A 4 -62.88 -17.08 -25.96
C LEU A 4 -61.37 -17.18 -26.34
N ARG A 5 -60.74 -18.31 -25.99
CA ARG A 5 -59.41 -18.76 -26.48
C ARG A 5 -59.55 -19.46 -27.83
N TRP A 6 -58.56 -19.31 -28.72
CA TRP A 6 -58.37 -20.18 -29.88
C TRP A 6 -56.90 -20.65 -30.00
N GLN A 7 -56.72 -21.86 -30.51
CA GLN A 7 -55.45 -22.45 -30.94
C GLN A 7 -55.71 -23.07 -32.33
N TYR A 8 -54.69 -23.12 -33.20
CA TYR A 8 -54.71 -23.96 -34.40
C TYR A 8 -53.34 -24.59 -34.66
N THR A 9 -53.32 -25.68 -35.44
CA THR A 9 -52.32 -26.75 -35.27
C THR A 9 -51.83 -27.34 -36.61
N ARG A 10 -50.51 -27.23 -36.86
CA ARG A 10 -49.59 -28.13 -37.62
C ARG A 10 -49.89 -28.64 -39.06
N LEU A 11 -48.80 -28.60 -39.87
CA LEU A 11 -48.31 -29.63 -40.83
C LEU A 11 -49.08 -29.85 -42.16
N PRO A 12 -48.53 -30.62 -43.15
CA PRO A 12 -47.20 -31.28 -43.29
C PRO A 12 -46.46 -31.01 -44.65
N SER A 13 -45.45 -31.85 -44.95
CA SER A 13 -44.94 -32.35 -46.27
C SER A 13 -43.80 -31.61 -46.99
N GLN A 14 -42.90 -32.28 -47.77
CA GLN A 14 -42.21 -33.60 -47.65
C GLN A 14 -41.01 -33.68 -48.66
N ALA A 15 -40.38 -34.88 -48.82
CA ALA A 15 -39.22 -35.25 -49.67
C ALA A 15 -37.84 -34.75 -49.16
N GLU A 16 -36.72 -35.50 -49.16
CA GLU A 16 -36.17 -36.63 -49.97
C GLU A 16 -35.63 -36.20 -51.35
N ASP A 17 -34.43 -36.59 -51.85
CA ASP A 17 -33.28 -37.32 -51.26
C ASP A 17 -31.94 -36.54 -51.56
N THR A 18 -30.71 -37.00 -51.88
CA THR A 18 -30.07 -38.28 -52.32
C THR A 18 -28.56 -38.30 -51.96
N LEU A 19 -27.89 -39.45 -52.05
CA LEU A 19 -26.45 -39.66 -51.75
C LEU A 19 -25.45 -39.04 -52.76
N SER A 20 -24.17 -38.82 -52.37
CA SER A 20 -22.96 -39.53 -52.87
C SER A 20 -21.61 -38.79 -52.69
N GLY A 21 -20.53 -39.55 -52.41
CA GLY A 21 -19.09 -39.17 -52.51
C GLY A 21 -18.52 -38.20 -51.45
N GLU A 22 -17.21 -38.17 -51.16
CA GLU A 22 -16.13 -39.16 -51.36
C GLU A 22 -14.97 -38.84 -50.38
N GLU A 23 -13.92 -39.66 -50.30
CA GLU A 23 -12.92 -39.65 -49.21
C GLU A 23 -11.84 -38.55 -49.30
N CYS A 24 -11.31 -38.08 -48.15
CA CYS A 24 -9.86 -37.86 -48.01
C CYS A 24 -9.36 -37.77 -46.54
N LYS A 25 -8.15 -38.30 -46.37
CA LYS A 25 -7.20 -38.31 -45.24
C LYS A 25 -6.90 -36.91 -44.67
N GLU A 26 -6.20 -36.67 -43.55
CA GLU A 26 -5.66 -37.30 -42.32
C GLU A 26 -4.79 -36.18 -41.67
N GLU A 27 -4.25 -36.38 -40.45
CA GLU A 27 -3.12 -35.62 -39.84
C GLU A 27 -3.26 -34.09 -39.62
N GLU A 28 -3.37 -33.66 -38.36
CA GLU A 28 -2.75 -32.41 -37.84
C GLU A 28 -2.70 -32.40 -36.28
N GLU A 29 -2.09 -33.44 -35.68
CA GLU A 29 -1.70 -33.43 -34.25
C GLU A 29 -0.35 -32.71 -34.04
N GLU A 30 -0.27 -31.39 -34.28
CA GLU A 30 1.00 -30.66 -34.01
C GLU A 30 0.87 -29.19 -33.57
N GLU A 31 -0.11 -28.83 -32.73
CA GLU A 31 -0.21 -27.48 -32.10
C GLU A 31 0.06 -27.42 -30.58
N GLU A 32 0.69 -28.43 -29.97
CA GLU A 32 1.05 -28.43 -28.53
C GLU A 32 2.57 -28.28 -28.26
N ALA A 33 3.26 -27.41 -29.01
CA ALA A 33 4.71 -27.18 -28.84
C ALA A 33 5.17 -25.70 -28.82
N ALA A 34 4.37 -24.74 -29.30
CA ALA A 34 4.84 -23.37 -29.58
C ALA A 34 4.55 -22.33 -28.47
N ALA A 35 3.66 -22.62 -27.51
CA ALA A 35 3.22 -21.63 -26.52
C ALA A 35 4.24 -21.34 -25.38
N ALA A 36 5.35 -22.09 -25.31
CA ALA A 36 6.24 -22.13 -24.15
C ALA A 36 7.34 -21.04 -24.09
N THR A 37 7.33 -20.02 -24.97
CA THR A 37 8.39 -18.97 -24.97
C THR A 37 7.87 -17.54 -25.16
N ALA A 38 6.57 -17.28 -24.96
CA ALA A 38 6.04 -15.93 -24.83
C ALA A 38 6.26 -15.43 -23.39
N SER A 39 7.43 -14.83 -23.12
CA SER A 39 7.70 -14.20 -21.82
C SER A 39 6.65 -13.12 -21.56
N ALA A 40 5.85 -13.31 -20.51
CA ALA A 40 4.84 -12.36 -20.07
C ALA A 40 5.52 -11.16 -19.40
N ALA A 41 6.15 -10.30 -20.21
CA ALA A 41 6.51 -8.96 -19.83
C ALA A 41 5.21 -8.22 -19.49
N ALA A 42 4.88 -8.19 -18.20
CA ALA A 42 3.72 -7.47 -17.69
C ALA A 42 3.81 -6.02 -18.17
N LEU A 43 2.67 -5.48 -18.61
CA LEU A 43 2.56 -4.05 -18.89
C LEU A 43 2.58 -3.33 -17.55
N GLU A 44 3.79 -3.01 -17.07
CA GLU A 44 4.05 -2.19 -15.88
C GLU A 44 3.18 -0.93 -15.95
N ASP A 45 2.17 -0.85 -15.08
CA ASP A 45 1.32 0.34 -14.94
C ASP A 45 2.22 1.49 -14.44
N PRO A 46 2.49 2.53 -15.27
CA PRO A 46 3.48 3.56 -14.94
C PRO A 46 3.06 4.46 -13.77
N MET A 47 1.87 4.24 -13.20
CA MET A 47 1.40 4.88 -11.98
C MET A 47 1.76 4.11 -10.69
N VAL A 48 2.28 2.88 -10.78
CA VAL A 48 2.74 2.09 -9.63
C VAL A 48 4.24 2.31 -9.40
N PRO A 49 4.70 2.71 -8.20
CA PRO A 49 6.13 2.75 -7.91
C PRO A 49 6.70 1.33 -7.85
N GLN A 50 7.89 1.13 -8.41
CA GLN A 50 8.59 -0.15 -8.31
C GLN A 50 9.11 -0.34 -6.88
N LEU A 51 8.70 -1.41 -6.21
CA LEU A 51 9.19 -1.81 -4.89
C LEU A 51 10.35 -2.80 -5.04
N THR A 52 11.37 -2.71 -4.20
CA THR A 52 12.51 -3.67 -4.20
C THR A 52 12.14 -5.05 -3.66
N GLU A 53 11.16 -5.11 -2.76
CA GLU A 53 10.66 -6.31 -2.09
C GLU A 53 9.12 -6.20 -2.00
N ALA A 54 8.40 -7.32 -1.85
CA ALA A 54 6.95 -7.25 -1.66
C ALA A 54 6.61 -6.73 -0.25
N SER A 55 5.78 -5.69 -0.15
CA SER A 55 5.27 -5.20 1.14
C SER A 55 4.32 -6.23 1.75
N GLN A 56 4.50 -6.46 3.06
CA GLN A 56 3.61 -7.24 3.91
C GLN A 56 2.49 -6.34 4.47
N VAL A 57 2.81 -5.06 4.76
CA VAL A 57 1.89 -4.06 5.35
C VAL A 57 0.92 -3.44 4.33
N LEU A 58 1.39 -3.07 3.13
CA LEU A 58 0.63 -2.30 2.14
C LEU A 58 0.29 -3.15 0.89
N SER A 59 -0.98 -3.16 0.50
CA SER A 59 -1.40 -3.71 -0.80
C SER A 59 -1.07 -2.77 -1.97
N ALA A 60 -1.06 -3.31 -3.19
CA ALA A 60 -0.90 -2.52 -4.42
C ALA A 60 -1.99 -1.44 -4.64
N SER A 61 -3.13 -1.51 -3.95
CA SER A 61 -4.11 -0.39 -3.95
C SER A 61 -3.62 0.75 -3.06
N GLU A 62 -3.20 0.42 -1.84
CA GLU A 62 -2.78 1.37 -0.82
C GLU A 62 -1.48 2.08 -1.22
N ILE A 63 -0.55 1.35 -1.85
CA ILE A 63 0.68 1.90 -2.47
C ILE A 63 0.33 2.94 -3.55
N ARG A 64 -0.59 2.62 -4.48
CA ARG A 64 -1.05 3.58 -5.51
C ARG A 64 -1.68 4.82 -4.89
N GLN A 65 -2.58 4.63 -3.92
CA GLN A 65 -3.27 5.74 -3.25
C GLN A 65 -2.29 6.66 -2.49
N LEU A 66 -1.31 6.09 -1.77
CA LEU A 66 -0.26 6.87 -1.11
C LEU A 66 0.66 7.59 -2.11
N SER A 67 0.97 6.96 -3.24
CA SER A 67 1.85 7.52 -4.28
C SER A 67 1.33 8.85 -4.84
N CYS A 68 0.00 9.00 -4.96
CA CYS A 68 -0.66 10.25 -5.36
C CYS A 68 -0.48 11.41 -4.35
N HIS A 69 -0.01 11.14 -3.13
CA HIS A 69 0.17 12.13 -2.07
C HIS A 69 1.64 12.40 -1.70
N LEU A 70 2.60 11.68 -2.28
CA LEU A 70 4.03 11.91 -2.10
C LEU A 70 4.46 13.28 -2.68
N PRO A 71 5.57 13.88 -2.18
CA PRO A 71 6.15 15.07 -2.80
C PRO A 71 6.64 14.78 -4.24
N PRO A 72 6.47 15.71 -5.20
CA PRO A 72 6.90 15.51 -6.59
C PRO A 72 8.38 15.12 -6.78
N ARG A 73 9.24 15.48 -5.82
CA ARG A 73 10.67 15.13 -5.83
C ARG A 73 11.00 13.66 -5.56
N VAL A 74 10.02 12.81 -5.25
CA VAL A 74 10.17 11.35 -5.12
C VAL A 74 9.10 10.56 -5.87
N THR A 75 8.23 11.23 -6.62
CA THR A 75 7.25 10.56 -7.48
C THR A 75 7.99 9.82 -8.60
N GLY A 76 7.76 8.50 -8.71
CA GLY A 76 8.46 7.65 -9.68
C GLY A 76 9.86 7.19 -9.26
N HIS A 77 10.32 7.49 -8.04
CA HIS A 77 11.48 6.80 -7.46
C HIS A 77 11.06 5.43 -6.90
N PRO A 78 11.94 4.41 -6.96
CA PRO A 78 11.63 3.10 -6.39
C PRO A 78 11.54 3.17 -4.87
N TRP A 79 10.76 2.27 -4.27
CA TRP A 79 10.63 2.14 -2.82
C TRP A 79 11.53 1.00 -2.33
N SER A 80 12.54 1.34 -1.53
CA SER A 80 13.55 0.38 -1.05
C SER A 80 13.33 -0.01 0.42
N LEU A 81 13.21 -1.30 0.73
CA LEU A 81 12.86 -1.79 2.08
C LEU A 81 14.06 -1.83 3.05
N VAL A 82 14.38 -0.69 3.66
CA VAL A 82 15.51 -0.53 4.59
C VAL A 82 15.33 -1.32 5.88
N PHE A 83 14.10 -1.41 6.39
CA PHE A 83 13.78 -2.08 7.65
C PHE A 83 12.36 -2.68 7.64
N CYS A 84 12.18 -3.90 8.12
CA CYS A 84 10.87 -4.40 8.55
C CYS A 84 10.95 -5.32 9.78
N THR A 85 9.97 -5.26 10.68
CA THR A 85 10.03 -5.99 11.97
C THR A 85 10.03 -7.52 11.82
N SER A 86 9.46 -8.05 10.74
CA SER A 86 9.43 -9.49 10.42
C SER A 86 10.80 -10.05 9.96
N ARG A 87 11.70 -9.20 9.46
CA ARG A 87 13.07 -9.55 9.04
C ARG A 87 14.13 -9.11 10.06
N ASP A 88 13.98 -7.89 10.55
CA ASP A 88 15.02 -7.15 11.27
C ASP A 88 14.75 -7.06 12.79
N GLY A 89 13.60 -7.58 13.24
CA GLY A 89 13.19 -7.66 14.63
C GLY A 89 12.51 -6.40 15.17
N PHE A 90 12.05 -6.51 16.42
CA PHE A 90 11.30 -5.49 17.13
C PHE A 90 12.29 -4.64 17.97
N SER A 91 12.92 -3.65 17.32
CA SER A 91 13.87 -2.72 17.98
C SER A 91 14.10 -1.44 17.17
N LEU A 92 13.77 -0.30 17.77
CA LEU A 92 13.96 1.04 17.20
C LEU A 92 15.43 1.38 16.99
N GLN A 93 16.32 0.90 17.86
CA GLN A 93 17.77 1.10 17.72
C GLN A 93 18.35 0.35 16.51
N SER A 94 17.76 -0.80 16.13
CA SER A 94 18.09 -1.50 14.89
C SER A 94 17.56 -0.78 13.65
N LEU A 95 16.37 -0.15 13.74
CA LEU A 95 15.86 0.74 12.70
C LEU A 95 16.78 1.95 12.49
N TYR A 96 17.18 2.66 13.54
CA TYR A 96 18.09 3.81 13.42
C TYR A 96 19.45 3.43 12.83
N ARG A 97 20.02 2.27 13.20
CA ARG A 97 21.28 1.78 12.63
C ARG A 97 21.18 1.45 11.14
N ARG A 98 20.01 1.03 10.64
CA ARG A 98 19.75 0.84 9.20
C ARG A 98 19.53 2.16 8.45
N MET A 99 19.12 3.20 9.15
CA MET A 99 18.89 4.54 8.61
C MET A 99 20.15 5.42 8.58
N GLU A 100 21.27 4.97 9.16
CA GLU A 100 22.51 5.76 9.23
C GLU A 100 23.15 5.97 7.85
N ASP A 101 23.09 4.96 6.98
CA ASP A 101 23.51 5.03 5.57
C ASP A 101 22.47 5.72 4.65
N CYS A 102 21.28 6.04 5.17
CA CYS A 102 20.16 6.56 4.38
C CYS A 102 20.09 8.10 4.41
N SER A 103 20.14 8.74 3.23
CA SER A 103 20.06 10.21 3.11
C SER A 103 18.72 10.74 2.59
N GLY A 104 17.85 9.87 2.06
CA GLY A 104 16.56 10.22 1.47
C GLY A 104 15.40 10.38 2.47
N PRO A 105 14.20 10.72 1.98
CA PRO A 105 12.96 10.65 2.74
C PRO A 105 12.47 9.21 2.92
N VAL A 106 11.67 8.97 3.96
CA VAL A 106 11.25 7.62 4.38
C VAL A 106 9.74 7.56 4.55
N LEU A 107 9.09 6.58 3.94
CA LEU A 107 7.72 6.19 4.24
C LEU A 107 7.73 5.10 5.31
N LEU A 108 7.21 5.42 6.49
CA LEU A 108 6.99 4.50 7.60
C LEU A 108 5.54 4.00 7.54
N ALA A 109 5.36 2.70 7.32
CA ALA A 109 4.06 2.05 7.25
C ALA A 109 3.91 1.06 8.41
N LEU A 110 2.76 1.07 9.08
CA LEU A 110 2.45 0.21 10.22
C LEU A 110 1.13 -0.52 9.97
N ARG A 111 1.05 -1.74 10.49
CA ARG A 111 -0.19 -2.50 10.72
C ARG A 111 -0.31 -2.81 12.21
N ASP A 112 -1.45 -2.47 12.81
CA ASP A 112 -1.74 -2.84 14.20
C ASP A 112 -2.44 -4.21 14.32
N GLN A 113 -2.62 -4.69 15.55
CA GLN A 113 -3.34 -5.94 15.83
C GLN A 113 -4.86 -5.87 15.52
N ASP A 114 -5.44 -4.66 15.45
CA ASP A 114 -6.79 -4.37 14.93
C ASP A 114 -6.85 -4.36 13.38
N ARG A 115 -5.73 -4.72 12.72
CA ARG A 115 -5.51 -4.72 11.27
C ARG A 115 -5.70 -3.35 10.60
N GLN A 116 -5.66 -2.26 11.35
CA GLN A 116 -5.62 -0.91 10.78
C GLN A 116 -4.23 -0.65 10.19
N ILE A 117 -4.20 0.05 9.05
CA ILE A 117 -2.98 0.43 8.35
C ILE A 117 -2.86 1.95 8.39
N PHE A 118 -1.73 2.45 8.89
CA PHE A 118 -1.46 3.87 9.07
C PHE A 118 0.05 4.11 9.16
N GLY A 119 0.46 5.38 9.25
CA GLY A 119 1.86 5.70 9.40
C GLY A 119 2.18 7.14 9.03
N ALA A 120 3.38 7.34 8.49
CA ALA A 120 3.91 8.66 8.20
C ALA A 120 4.87 8.66 7.01
N PHE A 121 4.90 9.75 6.27
CA PHE A 121 6.00 10.10 5.38
C PHE A 121 6.90 11.12 6.09
N SER A 122 8.18 10.79 6.25
CA SER A 122 9.23 11.66 6.78
C SER A 122 10.04 12.28 5.63
N SER A 123 10.24 13.60 5.65
CA SER A 123 11.04 14.30 4.64
C SER A 123 12.52 13.91 4.59
N SER A 124 12.99 13.13 5.58
CA SER A 124 14.38 12.74 5.82
C SER A 124 14.45 11.41 6.59
N ALA A 125 15.59 10.73 6.56
CA ALA A 125 15.80 9.47 7.28
C ALA A 125 15.54 9.56 8.79
N LEU A 126 15.08 8.44 9.37
CA LEU A 126 14.70 8.35 10.78
C LEU A 126 15.95 8.18 11.64
N ARG A 127 16.18 9.10 12.58
CA ARG A 127 17.39 9.16 13.42
C ARG A 127 17.13 9.74 14.81
N LEU A 128 18.08 9.48 15.72
CA LEU A 128 18.19 10.14 17.02
C LEU A 128 18.42 11.65 16.86
N SER A 129 17.72 12.47 17.64
CA SER A 129 17.77 13.93 17.52
C SER A 129 17.46 14.67 18.83
N LYS A 130 18.35 15.60 19.22
CA LYS A 130 18.17 16.42 20.45
C LYS A 130 16.86 17.22 20.45
N GLY A 131 16.41 17.68 19.28
CA GLY A 131 15.13 18.35 19.06
C GLY A 131 14.43 17.79 17.82
N PHE A 132 13.34 18.44 17.41
CA PHE A 132 12.62 18.08 16.18
C PHE A 132 13.43 18.43 14.90
N TYR A 133 13.23 17.65 13.85
CA TYR A 133 13.77 17.86 12.50
C TYR A 133 12.73 17.45 11.44
N GLY A 134 13.03 17.77 10.17
CA GLY A 134 12.16 17.50 9.02
C GLY A 134 11.67 18.80 8.37
N THR A 135 10.89 18.65 7.29
CA THR A 135 10.27 19.76 6.53
C THR A 135 8.75 19.62 6.54
N GLY A 136 8.05 20.67 6.07
CA GLY A 136 6.60 20.67 5.84
C GLY A 136 6.10 19.67 4.78
N GLU A 137 6.99 18.93 4.11
CA GLU A 137 6.62 17.78 3.29
C GLU A 137 6.22 16.56 4.13
N THR A 138 6.65 16.51 5.40
CA THR A 138 6.29 15.46 6.36
C THR A 138 4.78 15.39 6.54
N PHE A 139 4.20 14.19 6.61
CA PHE A 139 2.78 14.00 6.85
C PHE A 139 2.46 12.68 7.56
N LEU A 140 1.29 12.61 8.18
CA LEU A 140 0.71 11.37 8.72
C LEU A 140 -0.38 10.83 7.77
N PHE A 141 -0.66 9.54 7.82
CA PHE A 141 -1.76 8.93 7.07
C PHE A 141 -2.44 7.79 7.85
N SER A 142 -3.69 7.49 7.51
CA SER A 142 -4.44 6.33 7.99
C SER A 142 -5.44 5.83 6.95
N PHE A 143 -5.65 4.51 6.87
CA PHE A 143 -6.64 3.85 6.03
C PHE A 143 -7.86 3.40 6.86
N SER A 144 -8.53 4.34 7.54
CA SER A 144 -9.71 4.02 8.37
C SER A 144 -10.92 4.93 8.05
N PRO A 145 -11.94 4.44 7.31
CA PRO A 145 -11.97 3.23 6.46
C PRO A 145 -11.45 3.48 5.02
N GLN A 146 -10.94 4.70 4.76
CA GLN A 146 -10.35 5.13 3.48
C GLN A 146 -9.08 5.92 3.79
N LEU A 147 -8.21 6.11 2.78
CA LEU A 147 -7.00 6.90 2.95
C LEU A 147 -7.31 8.36 3.34
N LYS A 148 -6.87 8.76 4.53
CA LYS A 148 -6.78 10.15 4.99
C LYS A 148 -5.30 10.52 5.09
N VAL A 149 -4.95 11.72 4.62
CA VAL A 149 -3.57 12.23 4.65
C VAL A 149 -3.51 13.59 5.31
N PHE A 150 -2.79 13.67 6.42
CA PHE A 150 -2.70 14.82 7.30
C PHE A 150 -1.39 15.57 7.03
N LYS A 151 -1.43 16.50 6.06
CA LYS A 151 -0.30 17.37 5.70
C LYS A 151 -0.06 18.44 6.76
N TRP A 152 1.10 19.09 6.71
CA TRP A 152 1.48 20.16 7.62
C TRP A 152 0.48 21.33 7.63
N THR A 153 0.14 21.81 8.83
CA THR A 153 -0.79 22.92 9.07
C THR A 153 -0.17 24.32 8.95
N GLY A 154 1.16 24.42 8.94
CA GLY A 154 1.88 25.69 9.11
C GLY A 154 2.08 26.12 10.58
N SER A 155 1.43 25.47 11.56
CA SER A 155 1.34 25.98 12.94
C SER A 155 2.63 25.85 13.78
N ASN A 156 3.47 24.87 13.51
CA ASN A 156 4.76 24.64 14.17
C ASN A 156 5.68 23.75 13.30
N SER A 157 6.95 23.58 13.70
CA SER A 157 7.92 22.72 12.98
C SER A 157 8.26 21.41 13.71
N PHE A 158 7.33 20.87 14.51
CA PHE A 158 7.55 19.68 15.35
C PHE A 158 7.30 18.37 14.57
N PHE A 159 7.95 18.23 13.41
CA PHE A 159 7.69 17.17 12.43
C PHE A 159 8.08 15.78 12.90
N VAL A 160 9.36 15.56 13.21
CA VAL A 160 9.92 14.25 13.62
C VAL A 160 10.94 14.46 14.73
N LYS A 161 10.94 13.59 15.75
CA LYS A 161 12.01 13.50 16.76
C LYS A 161 12.27 12.04 17.10
N GLY A 162 13.54 11.66 17.23
CA GLY A 162 13.95 10.35 17.72
C GLY A 162 14.73 10.44 19.03
N ASP A 163 14.41 9.60 20.00
CA ASP A 163 15.21 9.33 21.20
C ASP A 163 15.49 7.83 21.27
N LEU A 164 16.39 7.40 22.18
CA LEU A 164 16.86 6.01 22.27
C LEU A 164 15.72 4.98 22.38
N ASP A 165 14.64 5.37 23.07
CA ASP A 165 13.54 4.51 23.48
C ASP A 165 12.18 4.97 22.94
N SER A 166 12.14 5.94 22.00
CA SER A 166 10.91 6.27 21.25
C SER A 166 11.11 7.11 19.99
N LEU A 167 10.22 6.91 19.01
CA LEU A 167 10.07 7.75 17.82
C LEU A 167 8.79 8.57 17.91
N MET A 168 8.87 9.87 17.60
CA MET A 168 7.76 10.84 17.67
C MET A 168 7.58 11.56 16.34
N MET A 169 6.33 11.69 15.87
CA MET A 169 5.99 12.47 14.68
C MET A 169 4.75 13.35 14.91
N GLY A 170 4.92 14.66 14.71
CA GLY A 170 3.92 15.70 14.98
C GLY A 170 3.73 15.99 16.47
N SER A 171 3.53 17.26 16.84
CA SER A 171 3.19 17.65 18.23
C SER A 171 2.47 19.00 18.32
N GLY A 172 2.24 19.47 19.54
CA GLY A 172 1.70 20.81 19.82
C GLY A 172 1.52 21.10 21.31
N SER A 173 1.04 20.11 22.07
CA SER A 173 0.69 20.22 23.49
C SER A 173 1.37 19.17 24.39
N GLY A 174 2.44 18.52 23.89
CA GLY A 174 3.13 17.41 24.57
C GLY A 174 2.62 16.02 24.20
N GLN A 175 1.46 15.92 23.54
CA GLN A 175 1.03 14.72 22.82
C GLN A 175 1.63 14.69 21.40
N PHE A 176 1.57 13.52 20.75
CA PHE A 176 2.17 13.27 19.43
C PHE A 176 1.17 12.69 18.43
N GLY A 177 1.30 13.07 17.16
CA GLY A 177 0.47 12.55 16.06
C GLY A 177 0.66 11.04 15.87
N LEU A 178 1.91 10.60 15.93
CA LEU A 178 2.33 9.21 16.04
C LEU A 178 3.49 9.12 17.04
N TRP A 179 3.43 8.15 17.95
CA TRP A 179 4.49 7.79 18.90
C TRP A 179 4.69 6.28 18.90
N LEU A 180 5.93 5.81 18.88
CA LEU A 180 6.32 4.39 18.96
C LEU A 180 7.36 4.21 20.05
N ASP A 181 7.33 3.07 20.75
CA ASP A 181 8.34 2.72 21.76
C ASP A 181 9.65 2.16 21.18
N GLY A 182 10.66 2.01 22.05
CA GLY A 182 11.99 1.48 21.70
C GLY A 182 11.98 0.04 21.21
N ASP A 183 10.97 -0.74 21.61
CA ASP A 183 10.76 -2.13 21.20
C ASP A 183 9.94 -2.25 19.90
N LEU A 184 9.43 -1.15 19.35
CA LEU A 184 8.50 -1.14 18.19
C LEU A 184 7.27 -2.05 18.37
N PHE A 185 6.78 -2.18 19.61
CA PHE A 185 5.65 -3.03 19.97
C PHE A 185 4.43 -2.23 20.45
N HIS A 186 4.62 -1.23 21.32
CA HIS A 186 3.55 -0.30 21.69
C HIS A 186 3.65 0.98 20.87
N GLY A 187 2.51 1.47 20.41
CA GLY A 187 2.40 2.80 19.82
C GLY A 187 1.20 3.58 20.34
N ARG A 188 1.24 4.89 20.11
CA ARG A 188 0.18 5.83 20.47
C ARG A 188 -0.06 6.85 19.35
N SER A 189 -1.28 7.36 19.27
CA SER A 189 -1.65 8.41 18.34
C SER A 189 -2.67 9.36 18.97
N TYR A 190 -2.41 10.66 18.85
CA TYR A 190 -3.25 11.74 19.36
C TYR A 190 -3.41 12.85 18.31
N PRO A 191 -4.51 13.61 18.32
CA PRO A 191 -4.60 14.84 17.54
C PRO A 191 -3.48 15.82 17.89
N CYS A 192 -2.72 16.29 16.89
CA CYS A 192 -1.60 17.23 17.11
C CYS A 192 -1.66 18.47 16.22
N ALA A 193 -1.10 19.58 16.70
CA ALA A 193 -1.16 20.87 16.00
C ALA A 193 -0.32 20.93 14.71
N THR A 194 0.72 20.08 14.57
CA THR A 194 1.55 20.03 13.34
C THR A 194 0.77 19.56 12.12
N PHE A 195 -0.19 18.64 12.30
CA PHE A 195 -0.88 17.97 11.18
C PHE A 195 -2.42 18.05 11.23
N ASN A 196 -3.00 18.48 12.37
CA ASN A 196 -4.45 18.46 12.62
C ASN A 196 -5.08 17.09 12.31
N ASN A 197 -4.36 16.03 12.70
CA ASN A 197 -4.80 14.65 12.52
C ASN A 197 -5.88 14.25 13.54
N GLU A 198 -6.66 13.25 13.20
CA GLU A 198 -7.38 12.41 14.15
C GLU A 198 -6.44 11.33 14.73
N VAL A 199 -6.92 10.51 15.67
CA VAL A 199 -6.22 9.30 16.09
C VAL A 199 -6.09 8.37 14.87
N LEU A 200 -4.85 7.97 14.53
CA LEU A 200 -4.57 7.23 13.29
C LEU A 200 -5.00 5.76 13.32
N ALA A 201 -5.01 5.16 14.52
CA ALA A 201 -5.42 3.79 14.78
C ALA A 201 -6.87 3.73 15.30
N ARG A 202 -7.38 2.52 15.57
CA ARG A 202 -8.72 2.33 16.15
C ARG A 202 -8.90 2.99 17.52
N GLN A 203 -7.80 3.14 18.28
CA GLN A 203 -7.75 3.66 19.65
C GLN A 203 -6.47 4.48 19.84
N GLU A 204 -6.41 5.32 20.88
CA GLU A 204 -5.23 6.16 21.19
C GLU A 204 -3.94 5.36 21.42
N GLN A 205 -4.08 4.11 21.86
CA GLN A 205 -2.99 3.18 22.13
C GLN A 205 -3.22 1.91 21.29
N PHE A 206 -2.18 1.41 20.66
CA PHE A 206 -2.23 0.23 19.78
C PHE A 206 -0.98 -0.63 19.95
N HIS A 207 -1.10 -1.91 19.59
CA HIS A 207 0.02 -2.83 19.51
C HIS A 207 0.36 -3.07 18.04
N ILE A 208 1.64 -2.94 17.72
CA ILE A 208 2.17 -3.06 16.36
C ILE A 208 2.27 -4.54 16.02
N GLN A 209 1.68 -4.95 14.89
CA GLN A 209 1.86 -6.28 14.33
C GLN A 209 3.07 -6.30 13.40
N GLU A 210 3.10 -5.38 12.45
CA GLU A 210 4.14 -5.25 11.42
C GLU A 210 4.45 -3.77 11.23
N LEU A 211 5.74 -3.46 11.04
CA LEU A 211 6.21 -2.12 10.68
C LEU A 211 7.26 -2.25 9.58
N GLU A 212 7.15 -1.39 8.57
CA GLU A 212 8.06 -1.27 7.43
C GLU A 212 8.54 0.17 7.30
N ALA A 213 9.81 0.35 6.95
CA ALA A 213 10.38 1.65 6.61
C ALA A 213 11.00 1.59 5.20
N TRP A 214 10.35 2.27 4.27
CA TRP A 214 10.72 2.36 2.86
C TRP A 214 11.50 3.65 2.60
N LEU A 215 12.67 3.55 2.00
CA LEU A 215 13.43 4.69 1.48
C LEU A 215 12.96 5.02 0.06
N LEU A 216 12.74 6.30 -0.24
CA LEU A 216 12.32 6.79 -1.55
C LEU A 216 13.43 7.67 -2.14
N SER A 217 14.35 7.04 -2.88
CA SER A 217 15.56 7.65 -3.49
C SER A 217 16.01 6.87 -4.72
#